data_AF-A0A7X7KD15-F1
#
_entry.id   AF-A0A7X7KD15-F1
#
_cell.length_a   1.000
_cell.length_b   1.000
_cell.length_c   1.000
_cell.angle_alpha   90.00
_cell.angle_beta   90.00
_cell.angle_gamma   90.00
#
_symmetry.space_group_name_H-M   'P 1'
#
loop_
_entity.id
_entity.type
_entity.pdbx_description
1 polymer ?
#
loop_
_entity_poly.entity_id
_entity_poly.type
_entity_poly.pdbx_seq_one_letter_code
_entity_poly.pdbx_strand_id
1 'polypeptide(L)'
;MFIVVSTLVVPPATLLAADAPAEAAPGGVSASPAPVSNVTILAGVGFGVGLVMLGAGYGIGKIGSCAVESMARQPEVAGNIQTAVIITAAMIEGVTLFALIVCILV
;
A
#
# COMPACT_ATOMS: atom_id res chain seq x y z
N MET A 1 9.58 6.63 -9.07
CA MET A 1 8.76 5.98 -8.01
C MET A 1 7.87 6.99 -7.28
N PHE A 2 8.44 8.10 -6.75
CA PHE A 2 7.67 9.23 -6.18
C PHE A 2 6.62 9.86 -7.12
N ILE A 3 6.81 9.75 -8.43
CA ILE A 3 5.92 10.35 -9.45
C ILE A 3 4.65 9.52 -9.68
N VAL A 4 4.66 8.21 -9.39
CA VAL A 4 3.52 7.32 -9.67
C VAL A 4 2.44 7.43 -8.56
N VAL A 5 2.84 7.67 -7.31
CA VAL A 5 1.91 7.78 -6.17
C VAL A 5 1.21 9.14 -6.13
N SER A 6 1.89 10.23 -6.52
CA SER A 6 1.30 11.58 -6.41
C SER A 6 0.20 11.88 -7.43
N THR A 7 0.05 11.07 -8.50
CA THR A 7 -0.95 11.27 -9.57
C THR A 7 -2.09 10.25 -9.54
N LEU A 8 -1.92 9.11 -8.86
CA LEU A 8 -2.98 8.12 -8.66
C LEU A 8 -3.87 8.40 -7.43
N VAL A 9 -3.47 9.36 -6.59
CA VAL A 9 -4.24 9.84 -5.42
C VAL A 9 -5.09 11.07 -5.79
N VAL A 10 -5.53 11.17 -7.06
CA VAL A 10 -6.66 12.04 -7.39
C VAL A 10 -7.90 11.42 -6.72
N PRO A 11 -8.55 12.15 -5.80
CA PRO A 11 -9.29 11.53 -4.71
C PRO A 11 -10.68 11.03 -5.12
N PRO A 12 -11.21 9.99 -4.46
CA PRO A 12 -12.64 9.64 -4.52
C PRO A 12 -13.56 10.75 -4.00
N ALA A 13 -13.02 11.86 -3.47
CA ALA A 13 -13.80 13.05 -3.11
C ALA A 13 -14.30 13.86 -4.32
N THR A 14 -13.87 13.54 -5.55
CA THR A 14 -14.55 14.00 -6.78
C THR A 14 -15.72 13.09 -7.21
N LEU A 15 -16.05 12.06 -6.40
CA LEU A 15 -17.09 11.05 -6.63
C LEU A 15 -18.30 11.25 -5.71
N LEU A 16 -18.69 12.51 -5.47
CA LEU A 16 -19.84 12.86 -4.62
C LEU A 16 -21.20 12.85 -5.38
N ALA A 17 -21.42 11.99 -6.39
CA ALA A 17 -22.68 11.97 -7.15
C ALA A 17 -23.13 10.57 -7.62
N ALA A 18 -24.45 10.31 -7.53
CA ALA A 18 -25.27 9.25 -8.16
C ALA A 18 -25.54 7.95 -7.38
N ASP A 19 -26.51 8.03 -6.48
CA ASP A 19 -27.74 7.23 -6.49
C ASP A 19 -28.06 6.53 -7.86
N ALA A 20 -27.78 5.22 -7.98
CA ALA A 20 -28.37 4.31 -8.99
C ALA A 20 -28.30 2.83 -8.53
N PRO A 21 -29.26 1.96 -8.91
CA PRO A 21 -29.63 0.75 -8.15
C PRO A 21 -28.95 -0.56 -8.58
N ALA A 22 -29.15 -1.56 -7.72
CA ALA A 22 -28.59 -2.92 -7.69
C ALA A 22 -28.68 -3.79 -8.96
N GLU A 23 -27.65 -4.63 -9.17
CA GLU A 23 -27.65 -5.90 -9.93
C GLU A 23 -26.69 -6.90 -9.26
N ALA A 24 -27.04 -8.20 -9.24
CA ALA A 24 -26.66 -9.16 -8.19
C ALA A 24 -25.82 -10.38 -8.63
N ALA A 25 -25.04 -10.92 -7.65
CA ALA A 25 -24.60 -12.33 -7.42
C ALA A 25 -23.40 -12.91 -8.22
N PRO A 26 -22.69 -14.00 -7.76
CA PRO A 26 -22.81 -14.81 -6.52
C PRO A 26 -21.49 -15.16 -5.74
N GLY A 27 -21.59 -15.43 -4.42
CA GLY A 27 -20.83 -16.52 -3.74
C GLY A 27 -19.89 -16.25 -2.53
N GLY A 28 -20.42 -16.20 -1.30
CA GLY A 28 -19.77 -16.81 -0.10
C GLY A 28 -19.14 -15.94 1.00
N VAL A 29 -19.93 -15.51 2.01
CA VAL A 29 -19.91 -15.78 3.49
C VAL A 29 -21.01 -14.87 4.07
N SER A 30 -22.06 -15.45 4.64
CA SER A 30 -23.26 -14.71 5.06
C SER A 30 -23.08 -13.97 6.40
N ALA A 31 -22.95 -12.64 6.34
CA ALA A 31 -23.55 -11.73 7.31
C ALA A 31 -24.55 -10.88 6.53
N SER A 32 -25.82 -10.85 6.96
CA SER A 32 -26.85 -10.01 6.34
C SER A 32 -26.30 -8.58 6.22
N PRO A 33 -26.23 -7.96 5.02
CA PRO A 33 -25.63 -6.65 4.93
C PRO A 33 -26.62 -5.67 5.55
N ALA A 34 -26.32 -5.22 6.77
CA ALA A 34 -26.78 -3.92 7.21
C ALA A 34 -26.38 -2.91 6.12
N PRO A 35 -27.17 -1.86 5.86
CA PRO A 35 -26.78 -0.82 4.90
C PRO A 35 -25.45 -0.22 5.35
N VAL A 36 -24.35 -0.69 4.75
CA VAL A 36 -22.99 -0.23 4.99
C VAL A 36 -22.90 1.14 4.35
N SER A 37 -23.07 2.16 5.17
CA SER A 37 -22.89 3.54 4.73
C SER A 37 -21.50 3.69 4.10
N ASN A 38 -21.40 4.48 3.02
CA ASN A 38 -20.14 4.72 2.29
C ASN A 38 -18.99 5.17 3.23
N VAL A 39 -19.34 5.81 4.35
CA VAL A 39 -18.41 6.21 5.42
C VAL A 39 -17.70 5.00 6.05
N THR A 40 -18.41 3.88 6.27
CA THR A 40 -17.84 2.67 6.87
C THR A 40 -16.85 1.98 5.92
N ILE A 41 -17.15 1.95 4.62
CA ILE A 41 -16.24 1.43 3.58
C ILE A 41 -14.96 2.29 3.54
N LEU A 42 -15.11 3.61 3.43
CA LEU A 42 -13.97 4.55 3.39
C LEU A 42 -13.09 4.48 4.64
N ALA A 43 -13.69 4.29 5.83
CA ALA A 43 -12.95 4.13 7.08
C ALA A 43 -12.15 2.82 7.09
N GLY A 44 -12.71 1.72 6.59
CA GLY A 44 -12.02 0.44 6.47
C GLY A 44 -10.84 0.49 5.50
N VAL A 45 -11.04 1.09 4.33
CA VAL A 45 -10.00 1.31 3.31
C VAL A 45 -8.88 2.18 3.87
N GLY A 46 -9.21 3.31 4.50
CA GLY A 46 -8.22 4.22 5.09
C GLY A 46 -7.36 3.55 6.16
N PHE A 47 -7.97 2.71 7.00
CA PHE A 47 -7.25 1.95 8.01
C PHE A 47 -6.32 0.89 7.39
N GLY A 48 -6.82 0.15 6.38
CA GLY A 48 -6.03 -0.83 5.65
C GLY A 48 -4.79 -0.22 4.98
N VAL A 49 -4.97 0.88 4.26
CA VAL A 49 -3.87 1.62 3.61
C VAL A 49 -2.86 2.12 4.65
N GLY A 50 -3.33 2.65 5.78
CA GLY A 50 -2.47 3.11 6.87
C GLY A 50 -1.56 2.00 7.42
N LEU A 51 -2.11 0.82 7.67
CA LEU A 51 -1.35 -0.33 8.15
C LEU A 51 -0.31 -0.82 7.13
N VAL A 52 -0.69 -0.89 5.86
CA VAL A 52 0.22 -1.27 4.76
C VAL A 52 1.41 -0.30 4.70
N MET A 53 1.15 1.00 4.76
CA MET A 53 2.19 2.03 4.72
C MET A 53 3.12 2.00 5.93
N LEU A 54 2.59 1.74 7.12
CA LEU A 54 3.42 1.58 8.32
C LEU A 54 4.37 0.39 8.20
N GLY A 55 3.88 -0.75 7.72
CA GLY A 55 4.71 -1.94 7.49
C GLY A 55 5.80 -1.70 6.44
N ALA A 56 5.43 -1.12 5.30
CA ALA A 56 6.35 -0.82 4.21
C ALA A 56 7.45 0.16 4.63
N GLY A 57 7.07 1.28 5.25
CA GLY A 57 7.98 2.33 5.71
C GLY A 57 8.95 1.83 6.78
N TYR A 58 8.47 1.04 7.74
CA TYR A 58 9.33 0.45 8.76
C TYR A 58 10.33 -0.56 8.17
N GLY A 59 9.86 -1.44 7.27
CA GLY A 59 10.70 -2.44 6.62
C GLY A 59 11.86 -1.80 5.83
N ILE A 60 11.53 -0.88 4.92
CA ILE A 60 12.54 -0.22 4.09
C ILE A 60 13.48 0.67 4.91
N GLY A 61 12.96 1.35 5.93
CA GLY A 61 13.76 2.21 6.81
C GLY A 61 14.82 1.43 7.57
N LYS A 62 14.46 0.26 8.13
CA LYS A 62 15.40 -0.62 8.84
C LYS A 62 16.49 -1.19 7.92
N ILE A 63 16.12 -1.60 6.70
CA ILE A 63 17.08 -2.10 5.72
C ILE A 63 18.05 -0.98 5.33
N GLY A 64 17.52 0.23 5.07
CA GLY A 64 18.30 1.41 4.72
C GLY A 64 19.31 1.78 5.82
N SER A 65 18.88 1.81 7.08
CA SER A 65 19.77 2.15 8.20
C SER A 65 20.91 1.14 8.36
N CYS A 66 20.62 -0.16 8.31
CA CYS A 66 21.66 -1.20 8.39
C CYS A 66 22.63 -1.14 7.19
N ALA A 67 22.12 -0.82 6.00
CA ALA A 67 22.94 -0.70 4.82
C ALA A 67 23.90 0.49 4.89
N VAL A 68 23.44 1.68 5.30
CA VAL A 68 24.32 2.85 5.39
C VAL A 68 25.43 2.66 6.44
N GLU A 69 25.13 2.02 7.58
CA GLU A 69 26.14 1.66 8.56
C GLU A 69 27.15 0.65 8.00
N SER A 70 26.68 -0.35 7.25
CA SER A 70 27.55 -1.37 6.66
C SER A 70 28.45 -0.79 5.57
N MET A 71 27.92 0.08 4.71
CA MET A 71 28.70 0.79 3.68
C MET A 71 29.76 1.72 4.29
N ALA A 72 29.45 2.36 5.42
CA ALA A 72 30.40 3.21 6.13
C ALA A 72 31.56 2.42 6.74
N ARG A 73 31.30 1.20 7.23
CA ARG A 73 32.33 0.31 7.82
C ARG A 73 33.17 -0.41 6.78
N GLN A 74 32.58 -0.75 5.64
CA GLN A 74 33.24 -1.52 4.58
C GLN A 74 32.95 -0.88 3.21
N PRO A 75 33.64 0.23 2.87
CA PRO A 75 33.40 0.94 1.63
C PRO A 75 33.74 0.10 0.39
N GLU A 76 34.63 -0.87 0.52
CA GLU A 76 35.06 -1.80 -0.54
C GLU A 76 33.91 -2.61 -1.14
N VAL A 77 32.87 -2.92 -0.34
CA VAL A 77 31.70 -3.71 -0.75
C VAL A 77 30.44 -2.87 -0.89
N ALA A 78 30.55 -1.53 -0.84
CA ALA A 78 29.39 -0.63 -0.81
C ALA A 78 28.50 -0.77 -2.06
N GLY A 79 29.08 -1.00 -3.24
CA GLY A 79 28.31 -1.24 -4.47
C GLY A 79 27.45 -2.50 -4.41
N ASN A 80 27.97 -3.58 -3.80
CA ASN A 80 27.24 -4.83 -3.62
C ASN A 80 26.09 -4.65 -2.62
N ILE A 81 26.33 -3.93 -1.52
CA ILE A 81 25.30 -3.59 -0.53
C ILE A 81 24.20 -2.75 -1.18
N GLN A 82 24.55 -1.73 -1.97
CA GLN A 82 23.57 -0.88 -2.64
C GLN A 82 22.68 -1.69 -3.59
N THR A 83 23.26 -2.64 -4.32
CA THR A 83 22.50 -3.57 -5.18
C THR A 83 21.53 -4.43 -4.37
N ALA A 84 21.99 -5.01 -3.25
CA ALA A 84 21.14 -5.82 -2.38
C ALA A 84 19.99 -5.00 -1.77
N VAL A 85 20.24 -3.74 -1.38
CA VAL A 85 19.21 -2.82 -0.88
C VAL A 85 18.18 -2.51 -1.95
N ILE A 86 18.59 -2.25 -3.20
CA ILE A 86 17.64 -1.98 -4.30
C ILE A 86 16.75 -3.19 -4.57
N ILE A 87 17.30 -4.40 -4.57
CA ILE A 87 16.53 -5.64 -4.75
C ILE A 87 15.52 -5.80 -3.61
N THR A 88 15.97 -5.61 -2.37
CA THR A 88 15.08 -5.75 -1.19
C THR A 88 14.01 -4.66 -1.17
N ALA A 89 14.35 -3.44 -1.57
CA ALA A 89 13.41 -2.33 -1.73
C ALA A 89 12.35 -2.65 -2.79
N ALA A 90 12.76 -3.19 -3.94
CA ALA A 90 11.84 -3.60 -4.99
C ALA A 90 10.88 -4.72 -4.53
N MET A 91 11.33 -5.65 -3.68
CA MET A 91 10.46 -6.68 -3.11
C MET A 91 9.41 -6.10 -2.15
N ILE A 92 9.81 -5.16 -1.28
CA ILE A 92 8.88 -4.47 -0.37
C ILE A 92 7.87 -3.65 -1.18
N GLU A 93 8.34 -2.91 -2.18
CA GLU A 93 7.47 -2.11 -3.07
C GLU A 93 6.47 -3.00 -3.81
N GLY A 94 6.89 -4.16 -4.32
CA GLY A 94 6.01 -5.10 -5.02
C GLY A 94 4.85 -5.59 -4.15
N VAL A 95 5.13 -5.99 -2.91
CA VAL A 95 4.09 -6.45 -1.96
C VAL A 95 3.23 -5.28 -1.49
N THR A 96 3.83 -4.12 -1.26
CA THR A 96 3.13 -2.90 -0.81
C THR A 96 2.12 -2.43 -1.85
N LEU A 97 2.54 -2.34 -3.13
CA LEU A 97 1.65 -1.94 -4.22
C LEU A 97 0.51 -2.95 -4.42
N PHE A 98 0.78 -4.25 -4.34
CA PHE A 98 -0.28 -5.26 -4.38
C PHE A 98 -1.30 -5.07 -3.25
N ALA A 99 -0.84 -4.86 -2.02
CA ALA A 99 -1.72 -4.65 -0.87
C ALA A 99 -2.55 -3.36 -1.00
N LEU A 100 -1.97 -2.26 -1.51
CA LEU A 100 -2.72 -1.02 -1.78
C LEU A 100 -3.81 -1.23 -2.84
N ILE A 101 -3.51 -1.99 -3.90
CA ILE A 101 -4.51 -2.32 -4.92
C ILE A 101 -5.68 -3.06 -4.27
N VAL A 102 -5.40 -4.07 -3.43
CA VAL A 102 -6.44 -4.81 -2.71
C VAL A 102 -7.26 -3.88 -1.79
N CYS A 103 -6.62 -2.95 -1.08
CA CYS A 103 -7.32 -1.98 -0.24
C CYS A 103 -8.24 -1.05 -1.02
N ILE A 104 -7.90 -0.67 -2.25
CA ILE A 104 -8.69 0.26 -3.07
C ILE A 104 -9.80 -0.46 -3.86
N LEU A 105 -9.66 -1.77 -4.08
CA LEU A 105 -10.67 -2.59 -4.74
C LEU A 105 -11.85 -2.97 -3.84
N VAL A 106 -11.72 -2.78 -2.52
CA VAL A 106 -12.74 -3.04 -1.49
C VAL A 106 -13.54 -1.78 -1.21
#